data_AF-A0A4Y8CUG4-F1
#
_entry.id   AF-A0A4Y8CUG4-F1
#
_cell.length_a   1.000
_cell.length_b   1.000
_cell.length_c   1.000
_cell.angle_alpha   90.00
_cell.angle_beta   90.00
_cell.angle_gamma   90.00
#
_symmetry.space_group_name_H-M   'P 1'
#
loop_
_entity.id
_entity.type
_entity.pdbx_description
1 polymer ?
#
loop_
_entity_poly.entity_id
_entity_poly.type
_entity_poly.pdbx_seq_one_letter_code
_entity_poly.pdbx_strand_id
1 'polypeptide(L)'
;MARRRRADSASSQQQASMPAQRRRSTLRDLQASNADGDGVAPKVINAAPSLEKAEMYGINDKRSTSSKLLAMAGRMFIETIPQWLAVGAMLGLIFGGCCSNVFALEAIVKVEKDSGTLMTFVQFIFVAVTSYISQFDRSRPPLFLTPNRVPIRRWIINIVLFFTINVMNNHAFGYNISVPMHIILRSGGSITTLAAGYLWGKRFSRIQIIAVILLTIGVVTAAMFDAQSKDGKVDEDIPSFNTGLVILFVAQVLSAIMGLYTEETYKEYGPHWKENLFYSHILALPLFAPFFPSMYRQFLRLASSAPLSLPLLDVQSLPSDVVSKFSQIYLPSQLVFLAMNVLTQYASIRGVNLLAAASSALTVTIVLNVRKLASLLLSIWLFGNRLSPGTLVGAFLVFFAGGLYGLDGGRKKGPGRLRSSNSNGKVG
;
A
#
# COMPACT_ATOMS: atom_id res chain seq x y z
N MET A 1 -65.27 -71.30 -2.33
CA MET A 1 -64.50 -72.24 -3.17
C MET A 1 -63.18 -71.58 -3.61
N ALA A 2 -62.16 -72.38 -3.93
CA ALA A 2 -60.89 -71.91 -4.52
C ALA A 2 -61.09 -71.47 -6.01
N ARG A 3 -60.13 -70.95 -6.80
CA ARG A 3 -58.66 -71.15 -6.82
C ARG A 3 -57.95 -70.07 -7.70
N ARG A 4 -56.63 -69.90 -7.55
CA ARG A 4 -55.73 -69.00 -8.32
C ARG A 4 -55.49 -69.43 -9.78
N ARG A 5 -55.18 -68.47 -10.67
CA ARG A 5 -53.88 -68.23 -11.42
C ARG A 5 -54.11 -67.18 -12.56
N ARG A 6 -53.26 -66.13 -12.73
CA ARG A 6 -52.04 -66.01 -13.60
C ARG A 6 -52.31 -66.31 -15.10
N ALA A 7 -51.85 -65.54 -16.10
CA ALA A 7 -50.99 -64.34 -16.13
C ALA A 7 -51.04 -63.58 -17.50
N ASP A 8 -50.41 -62.39 -17.54
CA ASP A 8 -49.62 -61.77 -18.64
C ASP A 8 -50.19 -61.38 -20.04
N SER A 9 -50.01 -60.07 -20.33
CA SER A 9 -49.40 -59.46 -21.55
C SER A 9 -50.20 -59.09 -22.82
N ALA A 10 -50.11 -57.77 -23.15
CA ALA A 10 -49.94 -57.14 -24.48
C ALA A 10 -51.01 -57.38 -25.59
N SER A 11 -51.52 -56.40 -26.36
CA SER A 11 -51.06 -55.05 -26.72
C SER A 11 -52.04 -54.33 -27.66
N SER A 12 -51.86 -53.00 -27.76
CA SER A 12 -52.30 -52.10 -28.86
C SER A 12 -53.83 -51.86 -28.97
N GLN A 13 -54.37 -50.74 -29.49
CA GLN A 13 -53.89 -49.39 -29.86
C GLN A 13 -54.87 -48.33 -29.26
N GLN A 14 -54.76 -46.99 -29.34
CA GLN A 14 -53.85 -46.04 -30.01
C GLN A 14 -53.86 -44.70 -29.20
N GLN A 15 -52.88 -43.79 -29.38
CA GLN A 15 -53.02 -42.40 -28.88
C GLN A 15 -52.18 -41.39 -29.69
N ALA A 16 -52.79 -40.25 -30.02
CA ALA A 16 -52.27 -39.28 -31.00
C ALA A 16 -51.16 -38.37 -30.42
N SER A 17 -50.29 -37.89 -31.32
CA SER A 17 -49.15 -37.04 -31.01
C SER A 17 -49.54 -35.57 -30.75
N MET A 18 -48.96 -34.98 -29.70
CA MET A 18 -48.93 -33.52 -29.51
C MET A 18 -47.48 -32.99 -29.62
N PRO A 19 -47.24 -31.85 -30.31
CA PRO A 19 -45.90 -31.28 -30.45
C PRO A 19 -45.49 -30.53 -29.17
N ALA A 20 -44.37 -30.92 -28.57
CA ALA A 20 -43.79 -30.20 -27.44
C ALA A 20 -43.25 -28.83 -27.87
N GLN A 21 -43.99 -27.76 -27.55
CA GLN A 21 -43.64 -26.40 -27.93
C GLN A 21 -42.42 -25.89 -27.16
N ARG A 22 -41.27 -25.80 -27.85
CA ARG A 22 -39.97 -25.39 -27.28
C ARG A 22 -39.99 -23.91 -26.90
N ARG A 23 -40.38 -23.59 -25.65
CA ARG A 23 -40.30 -22.22 -25.09
C ARG A 23 -38.85 -21.70 -25.17
N ARG A 24 -38.58 -20.80 -26.11
CA ARG A 24 -37.46 -19.86 -26.03
C ARG A 24 -37.85 -18.80 -25.01
N SER A 25 -37.25 -18.83 -23.81
CA SER A 25 -37.27 -17.67 -22.93
C SER A 25 -36.54 -16.52 -23.64
N THR A 26 -37.16 -15.35 -23.67
CA THR A 26 -36.55 -14.15 -24.21
C THR A 26 -35.68 -13.49 -23.13
N LEU A 27 -34.74 -12.65 -23.55
CA LEU A 27 -33.82 -11.95 -22.64
C LEU A 27 -34.57 -11.08 -21.61
N ARG A 28 -35.80 -10.66 -21.96
CA ARG A 28 -36.72 -9.90 -21.11
C ARG A 28 -37.27 -10.71 -19.94
N ASP A 29 -37.50 -12.01 -20.13
CA ASP A 29 -38.05 -12.91 -19.10
C ASP A 29 -37.04 -13.18 -17.98
N LEU A 30 -35.74 -13.16 -18.29
CA LEU A 30 -34.63 -13.29 -17.33
C LEU A 30 -34.35 -12.01 -16.55
N GLN A 31 -34.79 -10.84 -17.05
CA GLN A 31 -34.67 -9.57 -16.34
C GLN A 31 -35.81 -9.36 -15.33
N ALA A 32 -36.97 -9.97 -15.55
CA ALA A 32 -38.13 -9.87 -14.66
C ALA A 32 -37.95 -10.61 -13.32
N SER A 33 -37.01 -11.56 -13.22
CA SER A 33 -36.76 -12.35 -12.00
C SER A 33 -35.71 -11.76 -11.04
N ASN A 34 -34.99 -10.71 -11.44
CA ASN A 34 -33.87 -10.15 -10.67
C ASN A 34 -34.23 -8.79 -10.05
N ALA A 35 -35.26 -8.78 -9.19
CA ALA A 35 -35.66 -7.61 -8.41
C ALA A 35 -34.94 -7.49 -7.05
N ASP A 36 -33.92 -8.29 -6.79
CA ASP A 36 -33.11 -8.23 -5.55
C ASP A 36 -31.60 -8.21 -5.85
N GLY A 37 -31.00 -7.04 -5.57
CA GLY A 37 -29.74 -6.87 -4.83
C GLY A 37 -28.39 -7.36 -5.37
N ASP A 38 -28.30 -8.51 -6.03
CA ASP A 38 -27.02 -9.21 -6.21
C ASP A 38 -26.30 -8.92 -7.54
N GLY A 39 -24.99 -8.69 -7.45
CA GLY A 39 -24.15 -8.33 -8.59
C GLY A 39 -24.02 -9.47 -9.61
N VAL A 40 -24.08 -9.12 -10.90
CA VAL A 40 -24.01 -10.08 -12.02
C VAL A 40 -22.63 -10.72 -12.11
N ALA A 41 -22.43 -11.82 -11.39
CA ALA A 41 -21.32 -12.73 -11.62
C ALA A 41 -21.53 -13.45 -12.97
N PRO A 42 -20.53 -13.48 -13.89
CA PRO A 42 -20.67 -14.19 -15.14
C PRO A 42 -20.85 -15.69 -14.86
N LYS A 43 -21.94 -16.26 -15.38
CA LYS A 43 -22.28 -17.67 -15.16
C LYS A 43 -21.19 -18.57 -15.75
N VAL A 44 -20.37 -19.16 -14.89
CA VAL A 44 -19.32 -20.12 -15.29
C VAL A 44 -19.99 -21.40 -15.78
N ILE A 45 -20.13 -21.54 -17.10
CA ILE A 45 -20.69 -22.74 -17.72
C ILE A 45 -19.59 -23.81 -17.74
N ASN A 46 -19.65 -24.75 -16.79
CA ASN A 46 -18.81 -25.94 -16.84
C ASN A 46 -19.27 -26.84 -18.00
N ALA A 47 -18.51 -26.82 -19.09
CA ALA A 47 -18.80 -27.58 -20.30
C ALA A 47 -18.29 -29.04 -20.27
N ALA A 48 -17.56 -29.46 -19.22
CA ALA A 48 -17.02 -30.82 -19.13
C ALA A 48 -18.11 -31.92 -19.20
N PRO A 49 -19.26 -31.83 -18.48
CA PRO A 49 -20.29 -32.86 -18.55
C PRO A 49 -20.96 -32.95 -19.94
N SER A 50 -21.02 -31.83 -20.67
CA SER A 50 -21.53 -31.81 -22.04
C SER A 50 -20.54 -32.34 -23.08
N LEU A 51 -19.23 -32.25 -22.81
CA LEU A 51 -18.17 -32.81 -23.65
C LEU A 51 -18.08 -34.32 -23.46
N GLU A 52 -18.04 -34.80 -22.22
CA GLU A 52 -18.08 -36.23 -21.86
C GLU A 52 -19.33 -36.92 -22.44
N LYS A 53 -20.48 -36.24 -22.37
CA LYS A 53 -21.72 -36.72 -23.01
C LYS A 53 -21.66 -36.73 -24.54
N ALA A 54 -20.90 -35.83 -25.17
CA ALA A 54 -20.71 -35.82 -26.63
C ALA A 54 -19.74 -36.92 -27.11
N GLU A 55 -18.71 -37.23 -26.31
CA GLU A 55 -17.80 -38.36 -26.54
C GLU A 55 -18.54 -39.70 -26.46
N MET A 56 -19.49 -39.85 -25.50
CA MET A 56 -20.39 -41.01 -25.44
C MET A 56 -21.30 -41.19 -26.68
N TYR A 57 -21.53 -40.14 -27.47
CA TYR A 57 -22.24 -40.23 -28.76
C TYR A 57 -21.29 -40.29 -29.97
N GLY A 58 -20.00 -40.55 -29.76
CA GLY A 58 -19.01 -40.74 -30.83
C GLY A 58 -18.54 -39.45 -31.51
N ILE A 59 -18.86 -38.26 -30.96
CA ILE A 59 -18.45 -36.97 -31.51
C ILE A 59 -17.04 -36.63 -30.98
N ASN A 60 -16.03 -37.28 -31.54
CA ASN A 60 -14.63 -37.05 -31.18
C ASN A 60 -14.14 -35.65 -31.61
N ASP A 61 -13.57 -34.88 -30.68
CA ASP A 61 -12.95 -33.58 -30.98
C ASP A 61 -11.67 -33.74 -31.82
N LYS A 62 -11.81 -33.53 -33.14
CA LYS A 62 -10.77 -33.64 -34.18
C LYS A 62 -9.63 -32.61 -34.06
N ARG A 63 -9.62 -31.73 -33.05
CA ARG A 63 -8.52 -30.77 -32.85
C ARG A 63 -7.20 -31.48 -32.54
N SER A 64 -6.15 -31.12 -33.30
CA SER A 64 -4.76 -31.51 -33.05
C SER A 64 -4.34 -31.23 -31.60
N THR A 65 -3.49 -32.09 -31.03
CA THR A 65 -2.94 -31.93 -29.67
C THR A 65 -2.29 -30.56 -29.47
N SER A 66 -1.64 -30.00 -30.51
CA SER A 66 -1.06 -28.67 -30.47
C SER A 66 -2.11 -27.55 -30.38
N SER A 67 -3.26 -27.67 -31.05
CA SER A 67 -4.34 -26.68 -30.95
C SER A 67 -5.15 -26.80 -29.66
N LYS A 68 -5.22 -27.99 -29.05
CA LYS A 68 -5.74 -28.19 -27.69
C LYS A 68 -4.82 -27.54 -26.64
N LEU A 69 -3.50 -27.72 -26.76
CA LEU A 69 -2.51 -27.02 -25.93
C LEU A 69 -2.56 -25.50 -26.11
N LEU A 70 -2.61 -25.00 -27.35
CA LEU A 70 -2.71 -23.56 -27.64
C LEU A 70 -4.00 -22.96 -27.07
N ALA A 71 -5.13 -23.67 -27.17
CA ALA A 71 -6.40 -23.22 -26.60
C ALA A 71 -6.40 -23.23 -25.07
N MET A 72 -5.73 -24.20 -24.42
CA MET A 72 -5.54 -24.20 -22.97
C MET A 72 -4.60 -23.08 -22.52
N ALA A 73 -3.46 -22.88 -23.20
CA ALA A 73 -2.54 -21.78 -22.92
C ALA A 73 -3.21 -20.40 -23.10
N GLY A 74 -3.99 -20.23 -24.17
CA GLY A 74 -4.79 -19.03 -24.40
C GLY A 74 -5.85 -18.78 -23.32
N ARG A 75 -6.53 -19.83 -22.84
CA ARG A 75 -7.46 -19.71 -21.71
C ARG A 75 -6.75 -19.36 -20.40
N MET A 76 -5.66 -20.04 -20.05
CA MET A 76 -4.85 -19.71 -18.86
C MET A 76 -4.31 -18.27 -18.92
N PHE A 77 -3.88 -17.81 -20.09
CA PHE A 77 -3.44 -16.42 -20.26
C PHE A 77 -4.60 -15.44 -20.04
N ILE A 78 -5.74 -15.64 -20.70
CA ILE A 78 -6.93 -14.78 -20.55
C ILE A 78 -7.47 -14.78 -19.12
N GLU A 79 -7.50 -15.94 -18.44
CA GLU A 79 -7.94 -16.07 -17.04
C GLU A 79 -6.96 -15.41 -16.05
N THR A 80 -5.68 -15.27 -16.40
CA THR A 80 -4.69 -14.58 -15.54
C THR A 80 -4.57 -13.08 -15.83
N ILE A 81 -5.08 -12.55 -16.95
CA ILE A 81 -5.07 -11.10 -17.25
C ILE A 81 -5.58 -10.23 -16.08
N PRO A 82 -6.72 -10.52 -15.42
CA PRO A 82 -7.21 -9.70 -14.31
C PRO A 82 -6.24 -9.68 -13.11
N GLN A 83 -5.54 -10.79 -12.87
CA GLN A 83 -4.56 -10.92 -11.78
C GLN A 83 -3.29 -10.13 -12.09
N TRP A 84 -2.77 -10.20 -13.32
CA TRP A 84 -1.64 -9.38 -13.77
C TRP A 84 -1.97 -7.89 -13.75
N LEU A 85 -3.19 -7.50 -14.15
CA LEU A 85 -3.66 -6.11 -14.06
C LEU A 85 -3.75 -5.64 -12.60
N ALA A 86 -4.26 -6.47 -11.68
CA ALA A 86 -4.31 -6.14 -10.26
C ALA A 86 -2.91 -5.97 -9.65
N VAL A 87 -1.96 -6.86 -9.97
CA VAL A 87 -0.56 -6.75 -9.55
C VAL A 87 0.10 -5.50 -10.15
N GLY A 88 -0.09 -5.25 -11.44
CA GLY A 88 0.39 -4.06 -12.13
C GLY A 88 -0.14 -2.77 -11.53
N ALA A 89 -1.43 -2.72 -11.18
CA ALA A 89 -2.05 -1.58 -10.51
C ALA A 89 -1.50 -1.37 -9.09
N MET A 90 -1.30 -2.43 -8.29
CA MET A 90 -0.67 -2.33 -6.98
C MET A 90 0.77 -1.80 -7.06
N LEU A 91 1.58 -2.36 -7.97
CA LEU A 91 2.96 -1.90 -8.19
C LEU A 91 2.99 -0.46 -8.73
N GLY A 92 2.12 -0.11 -9.68
CA GLY A 92 1.99 1.25 -10.22
C GLY A 92 1.63 2.28 -9.14
N LEU A 93 0.69 1.97 -8.25
CA LEU A 93 0.36 2.81 -7.10
C LEU A 93 1.54 2.96 -6.11
N ILE A 94 2.32 1.90 -5.90
CA ILE A 94 3.46 1.91 -4.97
C ILE A 94 4.64 2.71 -5.54
N PHE A 95 5.06 2.41 -6.76
CA PHE A 95 6.21 3.06 -7.41
C PHE A 95 5.85 4.47 -7.88
N GLY A 96 4.75 4.65 -8.61
CA GLY A 96 4.26 5.97 -9.00
C GLY A 96 3.99 6.84 -7.78
N GLY A 97 3.32 6.29 -6.76
CA GLY A 97 3.07 7.01 -5.51
C GLY A 97 4.34 7.43 -4.77
N CYS A 98 5.29 6.52 -4.50
CA CYS A 98 6.50 6.91 -3.76
C CYS A 98 7.49 7.76 -4.56
N CYS A 99 7.72 7.44 -5.83
CA CYS A 99 8.68 8.17 -6.64
C CYS A 99 8.20 9.60 -6.94
N SER A 100 6.91 9.78 -7.27
CA SER A 100 6.34 11.12 -7.43
C SER A 100 6.20 11.86 -6.10
N ASN A 101 5.98 11.17 -4.98
CA ASN A 101 6.00 11.81 -3.65
C ASN A 101 7.39 12.36 -3.30
N VAL A 102 8.44 11.58 -3.54
CA VAL A 102 9.84 12.01 -3.33
C VAL A 102 10.23 13.15 -4.27
N PHE A 103 9.81 13.10 -5.53
CA PHE A 103 9.98 14.21 -6.48
C PHE A 103 9.30 15.50 -5.98
N ALA A 104 8.02 15.42 -5.61
CA ALA A 104 7.28 16.58 -5.11
C ALA A 104 7.85 17.11 -3.77
N LEU A 105 8.25 16.21 -2.87
CA LEU A 105 8.91 16.55 -1.60
C LEU A 105 10.19 17.33 -1.85
N GLU A 106 11.04 16.85 -2.76
CA GLU A 106 12.32 17.48 -3.04
C GLU A 106 12.18 18.83 -3.77
N ALA A 107 11.20 18.97 -4.66
CA ALA A 107 10.86 20.24 -5.29
C ALA A 107 10.43 21.32 -4.26
N ILE A 108 9.75 20.93 -3.18
CA ILE A 108 9.35 21.84 -2.09
C ILE A 108 10.53 22.14 -1.16
N VAL A 109 11.24 21.11 -0.68
CA VAL A 109 12.36 21.25 0.27
C VAL A 109 13.53 22.05 -0.31
N LYS A 110 13.72 22.03 -1.65
CA LYS A 110 14.70 22.90 -2.31
C LYS A 110 14.36 24.39 -2.27
N VAL A 111 13.08 24.77 -2.09
CA VAL A 111 12.65 26.17 -1.98
C VAL A 111 12.49 26.58 -0.52
N GLU A 112 11.85 25.76 0.32
CA GLU A 112 11.65 26.02 1.74
C GLU A 112 11.92 24.74 2.55
N LYS A 113 13.14 24.60 3.12
CA LYS A 113 13.53 23.40 3.89
C LYS A 113 12.64 23.14 5.11
N ASP A 114 12.15 24.21 5.75
CA ASP A 114 11.37 24.14 6.99
C ASP A 114 9.89 23.78 6.77
N SER A 115 9.44 23.66 5.52
CA SER A 115 8.07 23.30 5.13
C SER A 115 7.63 21.90 5.58
N GLY A 116 8.53 21.10 6.17
CA GLY A 116 8.28 19.74 6.63
C GLY A 116 7.02 19.57 7.49
N THR A 117 6.82 20.44 8.48
CA THR A 117 5.65 20.36 9.37
C THR A 117 4.35 20.71 8.64
N LEU A 118 4.37 21.72 7.76
CA LEU A 118 3.22 22.07 6.91
C LEU A 118 2.84 20.92 5.97
N MET A 119 3.81 20.26 5.35
CA MET A 119 3.55 19.08 4.52
C MET A 119 2.85 17.98 5.33
N THR A 120 3.36 17.64 6.52
CA THR A 120 2.72 16.65 7.40
C THR A 120 1.27 17.04 7.76
N PHE A 121 1.02 18.32 8.05
CA PHE A 121 -0.32 18.80 8.41
C PHE A 121 -1.33 18.64 7.27
N VAL A 122 -0.97 19.05 6.04
CA VAL A 122 -1.86 18.91 4.87
C VAL A 122 -2.07 17.44 4.50
N GLN A 123 -1.02 16.61 4.61
CA GLN A 123 -1.14 15.15 4.50
C GLN A 123 -2.14 14.58 5.50
N PHE A 124 -2.07 14.99 6.77
CA PHE A 124 -2.97 14.52 7.83
C PHE A 124 -4.42 14.94 7.59
N ILE A 125 -4.67 16.18 7.16
CA ILE A 125 -6.03 16.62 6.77
C ILE A 125 -6.57 15.73 5.63
N PHE A 126 -5.79 15.55 4.57
CA PHE A 126 -6.25 14.80 3.39
C PHE A 126 -6.52 13.32 3.72
N VAL A 127 -5.63 12.68 4.48
CA VAL A 127 -5.83 11.28 4.92
C VAL A 127 -7.00 11.17 5.89
N ALA A 128 -7.20 12.13 6.80
CA ALA A 128 -8.37 12.15 7.69
C ALA A 128 -9.70 12.25 6.92
N VAL A 129 -9.79 13.18 5.95
CA VAL A 129 -11.00 13.36 5.11
C VAL A 129 -11.26 12.12 4.25
N THR A 130 -10.24 11.55 3.61
CA THR A 130 -10.43 10.36 2.75
C THR A 130 -10.70 9.08 3.54
N SER A 131 -10.09 8.91 4.72
CA SER A 131 -10.34 7.74 5.58
C SER A 131 -11.67 7.82 6.34
N TYR A 132 -12.21 9.02 6.59
CA TYR A 132 -13.57 9.20 7.14
C TYR A 132 -14.63 8.48 6.30
N ILE A 133 -14.51 8.48 4.96
CA ILE A 133 -15.40 7.74 4.05
C ILE A 133 -15.47 6.25 4.43
N SER A 134 -14.38 5.67 4.92
CA SER A 134 -14.31 4.26 5.32
C SER A 134 -14.82 3.97 6.74
N GLN A 135 -15.04 5.02 7.54
CA GLN A 135 -15.57 4.98 8.90
C GLN A 135 -16.99 5.58 9.01
N PHE A 136 -17.57 5.99 7.88
CA PHE A 136 -18.89 6.59 7.81
C PHE A 136 -20.01 5.56 8.04
N ASP A 137 -20.77 5.74 9.11
CA ASP A 137 -21.98 4.97 9.45
C ASP A 137 -23.19 5.91 9.49
N ARG A 138 -24.03 5.82 8.45
CA ARG A 138 -25.23 6.66 8.31
C ARG A 138 -26.24 6.48 9.45
N SER A 139 -26.20 5.35 10.18
CA SER A 139 -27.15 5.03 11.25
C SER A 139 -26.87 5.75 12.58
N ARG A 140 -25.74 6.47 12.72
CA ARG A 140 -25.27 7.02 14.01
C ARG A 140 -24.97 8.53 13.98
N PRO A 141 -25.99 9.41 13.92
CA PRO A 141 -25.80 10.84 14.15
C PRO A 141 -25.29 11.12 15.58
N PRO A 142 -24.59 12.25 15.84
CA PRO A 142 -24.33 13.36 14.91
C PRO A 142 -23.04 13.23 14.09
N LEU A 143 -22.09 12.38 14.51
CA LEU A 143 -20.76 12.26 13.86
C LEU A 143 -20.67 11.16 12.80
N PHE A 144 -21.69 10.31 12.65
CA PHE A 144 -21.75 9.23 11.66
C PHE A 144 -20.52 8.32 11.64
N LEU A 145 -20.05 7.92 12.83
CA LEU A 145 -18.87 7.06 12.99
C LEU A 145 -19.24 5.61 13.32
N THR A 146 -18.52 4.67 12.71
CA THR A 146 -18.54 3.26 13.08
C THR A 146 -18.12 3.05 14.55
N PRO A 147 -18.68 2.06 15.26
CA PRO A 147 -18.31 1.77 16.65
C PRO A 147 -16.89 1.20 16.74
N ASN A 148 -16.09 1.77 17.64
CA ASN A 148 -14.69 1.40 17.84
C ASN A 148 -14.54 -0.05 18.30
N ARG A 149 -13.67 -0.80 17.63
CA ARG A 149 -13.30 -2.16 18.01
C ARG A 149 -12.10 -2.19 18.95
N VAL A 150 -11.22 -1.19 18.85
CA VAL A 150 -10.08 -1.00 19.75
C VAL A 150 -10.37 0.17 20.70
N PRO A 151 -10.11 0.05 22.02
CA PRO A 151 -10.36 1.16 22.95
C PRO A 151 -9.48 2.37 22.61
N ILE A 152 -10.08 3.57 22.56
CA ILE A 152 -9.40 4.83 22.21
C ILE A 152 -8.14 5.07 23.07
N ARG A 153 -8.14 4.64 24.34
CA ARG A 153 -6.95 4.72 25.22
C ARG A 153 -5.72 4.04 24.63
N ARG A 154 -5.90 2.91 23.93
CA ARG A 154 -4.83 2.20 23.22
C ARG A 154 -4.43 2.94 21.95
N TRP A 155 -5.39 3.52 21.24
CA TRP A 155 -5.07 4.40 20.11
C TRP A 155 -4.29 5.65 20.50
N ILE A 156 -4.55 6.30 21.64
CA ILE A 156 -3.87 7.55 22.04
C ILE A 156 -2.34 7.39 22.05
N ILE A 157 -1.82 6.28 22.57
CA ILE A 157 -0.38 5.99 22.56
C ILE A 157 0.13 5.87 21.11
N ASN A 158 -0.60 5.18 20.24
CA ASN A 158 -0.24 5.05 18.83
C ASN A 158 -0.32 6.39 18.07
N ILE A 159 -1.33 7.22 18.35
CA ILE A 159 -1.55 8.55 17.76
C ILE A 159 -0.39 9.48 18.11
N VAL A 160 0.00 9.54 19.39
CA VAL A 160 1.11 10.40 19.86
C VAL A 160 2.44 9.96 19.25
N LEU A 161 2.72 8.64 19.22
CA LEU A 161 3.90 8.12 18.55
C LEU A 161 3.89 8.45 17.05
N PHE A 162 2.79 8.17 16.35
CA PHE A 162 2.64 8.40 14.92
C PHE A 162 2.79 9.89 14.56
N PHE A 163 2.15 10.80 15.29
CA PHE A 163 2.32 12.25 15.13
C PHE A 163 3.80 12.64 15.29
N THR A 164 4.41 12.26 16.41
CA THR A 164 5.81 12.58 16.73
C THR A 164 6.76 12.08 15.65
N ILE A 165 6.61 10.83 15.21
CA ILE A 165 7.41 10.22 14.15
C ILE A 165 7.28 11.01 12.84
N ASN A 166 6.05 11.32 12.39
CA ASN A 166 5.86 12.01 11.11
C ASN A 166 6.39 13.45 11.14
N VAL A 167 6.16 14.19 12.25
CA VAL A 167 6.74 15.53 12.43
C VAL A 167 8.26 15.46 12.44
N MET A 168 8.88 14.56 13.22
CA MET A 168 10.35 14.44 13.29
C MET A 168 11.00 14.07 11.95
N ASN A 169 10.43 13.13 11.18
CA ASN A 169 10.99 12.72 9.88
C ASN A 169 10.94 13.86 8.86
N ASN A 170 9.85 14.64 8.82
CA ASN A 170 9.73 15.74 7.85
C ASN A 170 10.43 17.02 8.32
N HIS A 171 10.51 17.28 9.63
CA HIS A 171 11.26 18.40 10.20
C HIS A 171 12.79 18.21 10.08
N ALA A 172 13.27 16.97 9.93
CA ALA A 172 14.70 16.67 9.74
C ALA A 172 15.32 17.36 8.51
N PHE A 173 14.53 17.71 7.49
CA PHE A 173 15.04 18.41 6.28
C PHE A 173 15.56 19.82 6.55
N GLY A 174 15.15 20.48 7.65
CA GLY A 174 15.72 21.76 8.08
C GLY A 174 17.21 21.66 8.46
N TYR A 175 17.67 20.49 8.94
CA TYR A 175 19.04 20.27 9.45
C TYR A 175 20.05 19.91 8.36
N ASN A 176 19.92 20.53 7.18
CA ASN A 176 20.80 20.31 6.02
C ASN A 176 20.94 18.82 5.59
N ILE A 177 19.90 18.02 5.82
CA ILE A 177 19.81 16.63 5.38
C ILE A 177 19.19 16.60 3.97
N SER A 178 19.92 16.02 3.02
CA SER A 178 19.42 15.82 1.65
C SER A 178 18.40 14.69 1.60
N VAL A 179 17.50 14.73 0.61
CA VAL A 179 16.47 13.69 0.42
C VAL A 179 17.08 12.28 0.23
N PRO A 180 18.17 12.08 -0.55
CA PRO A 180 18.86 10.78 -0.60
C PRO A 180 19.42 10.35 0.76
N MET A 181 20.03 11.26 1.53
CA MET A 181 20.60 10.92 2.84
C MET A 181 19.51 10.51 3.83
N HIS A 182 18.38 11.21 3.85
CA HIS A 182 17.20 10.81 4.64
C HIS A 182 16.70 9.40 4.26
N ILE A 183 16.64 9.07 2.97
CA ILE A 183 16.24 7.73 2.49
C ILE A 183 17.22 6.65 2.98
N ILE A 184 18.53 6.91 2.97
CA ILE A 184 19.56 5.99 3.49
C ILE A 184 19.38 5.78 5.00
N LEU A 185 19.33 6.86 5.79
CA LEU A 185 19.19 6.81 7.26
C LEU A 185 17.91 6.09 7.68
N ARG A 186 16.77 6.43 7.08
CA ARG A 186 15.47 5.79 7.34
C ARG A 186 15.41 4.33 6.85
N SER A 187 16.33 3.91 5.99
CA SER A 187 16.48 2.49 5.61
C SER A 187 17.20 1.67 6.68
N GLY A 188 17.93 2.32 7.59
CA GLY A 188 18.46 1.72 8.83
C GLY A 188 17.41 1.34 9.89
N GLY A 189 16.12 1.66 9.71
CA GLY A 189 15.07 1.37 10.71
C GLY A 189 14.89 -0.11 11.10
N SER A 190 15.42 -1.05 10.32
CA SER A 190 15.49 -2.47 10.74
C SER A 190 16.44 -2.70 11.92
N ILE A 191 17.46 -1.85 12.10
CA ILE A 191 18.40 -1.88 13.25
C ILE A 191 17.61 -1.65 14.55
N THR A 192 16.86 -0.54 14.62
CA THR A 192 16.07 -0.19 15.80
C THR A 192 14.92 -1.17 16.02
N THR A 193 14.32 -1.70 14.94
CA THR A 193 13.25 -2.71 15.01
C THR A 193 13.74 -4.04 15.59
N LEU A 194 14.93 -4.51 15.19
CA LEU A 194 15.52 -5.73 15.75
C LEU A 194 15.94 -5.52 17.21
N ALA A 195 16.57 -4.39 17.54
CA ALA A 195 16.96 -4.05 18.91
C ALA A 195 15.75 -3.96 19.85
N ALA A 196 14.72 -3.19 19.48
CA ALA A 196 13.49 -3.05 20.27
C ALA A 196 12.76 -4.40 20.40
N GLY A 197 12.68 -5.18 19.31
CA GLY A 197 12.06 -6.50 19.35
C GLY A 197 12.83 -7.49 20.23
N TYR A 198 14.15 -7.40 20.31
CA TYR A 198 14.99 -8.25 21.16
C TYR A 198 14.77 -7.94 22.64
N LEU A 199 14.72 -6.65 23.00
CA LEU A 199 14.31 -6.19 24.33
C LEU A 199 12.88 -6.63 24.68
N TRP A 200 11.99 -6.72 23.69
CA TRP A 200 10.63 -7.28 23.83
C TRP A 200 10.58 -8.83 23.81
N GLY A 201 11.72 -9.50 23.95
CA GLY A 201 11.82 -10.97 24.03
C GLY A 201 11.75 -11.73 22.70
N LYS A 202 11.73 -11.04 21.55
CA LYS A 202 11.70 -11.71 20.22
C LYS A 202 13.07 -12.29 19.86
N ARG A 203 13.08 -13.53 19.40
CA ARG A 203 14.28 -14.23 18.91
C ARG A 203 14.43 -14.11 17.38
N PHE A 204 15.57 -13.56 16.95
CA PHE A 204 15.95 -13.36 15.55
C PHE A 204 16.90 -14.45 15.05
N SER A 205 17.07 -14.56 13.74
CA SER A 205 18.04 -15.48 13.13
C SER A 205 19.45 -14.90 13.08
N ARG A 206 20.44 -15.76 12.80
CA ARG A 206 21.82 -15.32 12.51
C ARG A 206 21.90 -14.42 11.28
N ILE A 207 21.07 -14.64 10.26
CA ILE A 207 21.04 -13.83 9.03
C ILE A 207 20.52 -12.42 9.34
N GLN A 208 19.47 -12.31 10.15
CA GLN A 208 18.94 -11.01 10.58
C GLN A 208 19.96 -10.20 11.40
N ILE A 209 20.75 -10.86 12.26
CA ILE A 209 21.83 -10.22 13.02
C ILE A 209 22.96 -9.73 12.09
N ILE A 210 23.42 -10.58 11.16
CA ILE A 210 24.44 -10.19 10.16
C ILE A 210 23.95 -9.02 9.31
N ALA A 211 22.69 -9.06 8.85
CA ALA A 211 22.10 -7.97 8.08
C ALA A 211 22.00 -6.67 8.89
N VAL A 212 21.71 -6.72 10.20
CA VAL A 212 21.69 -5.52 11.06
C VAL A 212 23.08 -4.95 11.32
N ILE A 213 24.11 -5.79 11.48
CA ILE A 213 25.51 -5.34 11.55
C ILE A 213 25.88 -4.62 10.24
N LEU A 214 25.54 -5.22 9.10
CA LEU A 214 25.84 -4.67 7.77
C LEU A 214 25.08 -3.37 7.48
N LEU A 215 23.81 -3.27 7.89
CA LEU A 215 23.03 -2.02 7.90
C LEU A 215 23.70 -0.94 8.75
N THR A 216 24.18 -1.29 9.95
CA THR A 216 24.82 -0.35 10.87
C THR A 216 26.09 0.24 10.26
N ILE A 217 26.96 -0.62 9.70
CA ILE A 217 28.16 -0.18 8.97
C ILE A 217 27.75 0.75 7.81
N GLY A 218 26.77 0.35 6.99
CA GLY A 218 26.35 1.14 5.83
C GLY A 218 25.79 2.52 6.19
N VAL A 219 24.95 2.60 7.23
CA VAL A 219 24.37 3.85 7.74
C VAL A 219 25.46 4.77 8.29
N VAL A 220 26.38 4.24 9.11
CA VAL A 220 27.48 5.02 9.71
C VAL A 220 28.44 5.52 8.63
N THR A 221 28.87 4.64 7.71
CA THR A 221 29.70 5.01 6.55
C THR A 221 29.03 6.11 5.73
N ALA A 222 27.74 5.96 5.39
CA ALA A 222 27.04 6.97 4.61
C ALA A 222 26.97 8.33 5.32
N ALA A 223 26.67 8.34 6.62
CA ALA A 223 26.55 9.56 7.41
C ALA A 223 27.90 10.27 7.61
N MET A 224 28.98 9.52 7.88
CA MET A 224 30.33 10.09 8.04
C MET A 224 30.83 10.74 6.75
N PHE A 225 30.68 10.06 5.61
CA PHE A 225 31.12 10.59 4.32
C PHE A 225 30.21 11.70 3.75
N ASP A 226 28.95 11.80 4.19
CA ASP A 226 28.07 12.94 3.90
C ASP A 226 28.43 14.15 4.78
N ALA A 227 28.72 13.94 6.07
CA ALA A 227 29.22 14.97 6.99
C ALA A 227 30.56 15.58 6.51
N GLN A 228 31.55 14.75 6.20
CA GLN A 228 32.85 15.21 5.68
C GLN A 228 32.72 16.03 4.39
N SER A 229 31.72 15.75 3.55
CA SER A 229 31.45 16.54 2.34
C SER A 229 30.86 17.93 2.62
N LYS A 230 30.42 18.18 3.87
CA LYS A 230 29.76 19.41 4.33
C LYS A 230 30.61 20.23 5.31
N ASP A 231 31.55 19.61 6.02
CA ASP A 231 32.44 20.25 7.02
C ASP A 231 33.28 21.43 6.48
N GLY A 232 33.39 21.59 5.16
CA GLY A 232 34.04 22.76 4.53
C GLY A 232 33.24 24.07 4.57
N LYS A 233 32.07 24.13 5.23
CA LYS A 233 31.21 25.31 5.34
C LYS A 233 30.68 25.49 6.77
N VAL A 234 31.48 26.11 7.62
CA VAL A 234 31.09 26.49 8.98
C VAL A 234 30.40 27.86 8.93
N ASP A 235 29.12 27.88 8.54
CA ASP A 235 28.21 28.99 8.84
C ASP A 235 27.55 28.70 10.20
N GLU A 236 27.70 29.60 11.17
CA GLU A 236 27.11 29.45 12.51
C GLU A 236 25.57 29.47 12.50
N ASP A 237 24.95 30.05 11.47
CA ASP A 237 23.49 30.14 11.29
C ASP A 237 22.83 28.86 10.73
N ILE A 238 23.59 27.85 10.28
CA ILE A 238 23.00 26.63 9.69
C ILE A 238 22.67 25.61 10.78
N PRO A 239 21.41 25.12 10.90
CA PRO A 239 21.05 24.09 11.88
C PRO A 239 21.89 22.81 11.71
N SER A 240 22.55 22.41 12.80
CA SER A 240 23.58 21.35 12.77
C SER A 240 23.08 20.03 12.18
N PHE A 241 23.83 19.52 11.19
CA PHE A 241 23.60 18.21 10.57
C PHE A 241 23.49 17.08 11.59
N ASN A 242 24.32 17.12 12.64
CA ASN A 242 24.33 16.13 13.71
C ASN A 242 23.02 16.13 14.51
N THR A 243 22.39 17.30 14.73
CA THR A 243 21.07 17.38 15.36
C THR A 243 20.00 16.70 14.49
N GLY A 244 20.07 16.88 13.17
CA GLY A 244 19.22 16.17 12.22
C GLY A 244 19.40 14.65 12.27
N LEU A 245 20.65 14.16 12.37
CA LEU A 245 20.94 12.72 12.53
C LEU A 245 20.31 12.16 13.82
N VAL A 246 20.43 12.88 14.95
CA VAL A 246 19.83 12.49 16.24
C VAL A 246 18.31 12.45 16.15
N ILE A 247 17.67 13.46 15.55
CA ILE A 247 16.22 13.50 15.33
C ILE A 247 15.77 12.28 14.51
N LEU A 248 16.47 11.95 13.42
CA LEU A 248 16.12 10.79 12.60
C LEU A 248 16.33 9.45 13.33
N PHE A 249 17.39 9.32 14.12
CA PHE A 249 17.64 8.13 14.92
C PHE A 249 16.53 7.92 15.97
N VAL A 250 16.19 8.96 16.73
CA VAL A 250 15.07 8.92 17.70
C VAL A 250 13.76 8.57 16.98
N ALA A 251 13.50 9.16 15.81
CA ALA A 251 12.32 8.82 15.02
C ALA A 251 12.31 7.34 14.54
N GLN A 252 13.46 6.72 14.25
CA GLN A 252 13.54 5.28 13.97
C GLN A 252 13.32 4.41 15.21
N VAL A 253 13.76 4.85 16.39
CA VAL A 253 13.50 4.14 17.67
C VAL A 253 12.01 4.20 18.00
N LEU A 254 11.39 5.38 17.92
CA LEU A 254 9.95 5.54 18.12
C LEU A 254 9.14 4.74 17.09
N SER A 255 9.58 4.69 15.84
CA SER A 255 8.94 3.86 14.78
C SER A 255 8.97 2.37 15.11
N ALA A 256 10.07 1.87 15.68
CA ALA A 256 10.17 0.49 16.13
C ALA A 256 9.22 0.18 17.30
N ILE A 257 9.17 1.07 18.31
CA ILE A 257 8.27 0.96 19.47
C ILE A 257 6.80 0.99 19.01
N MET A 258 6.43 1.95 18.16
CA MET A 258 5.09 2.07 17.59
C MET A 258 4.69 0.82 16.79
N GLY A 259 5.63 0.25 16.03
CA GLY A 259 5.43 -0.99 15.27
C GLY A 259 5.11 -2.18 16.17
N LEU A 260 5.91 -2.39 17.24
CA LEU A 260 5.68 -3.45 18.22
C LEU A 260 4.34 -3.27 18.96
N TYR A 261 4.05 -2.04 19.39
CA TYR A 261 2.81 -1.70 20.07
C TYR A 261 1.57 -1.92 19.18
N THR A 262 1.67 -1.56 17.90
CA THR A 262 0.62 -1.83 16.90
C THR A 262 0.46 -3.34 16.65
N GLU A 263 1.55 -4.11 16.59
CA GLU A 263 1.51 -5.56 16.44
C GLU A 263 0.78 -6.25 17.60
N GLU A 264 1.09 -5.89 18.85
CA GLU A 264 0.36 -6.43 20.02
C GLU A 264 -1.10 -5.96 20.05
N THR A 265 -1.39 -4.74 19.58
CA THR A 265 -2.77 -4.25 19.43
C THR A 265 -3.58 -5.09 18.43
N TYR A 266 -3.01 -5.42 17.28
CA TYR A 266 -3.68 -6.27 16.28
C TYR A 266 -3.75 -7.75 16.67
N LYS A 267 -2.89 -8.25 17.56
CA LYS A 267 -3.03 -9.60 18.14
C LYS A 267 -4.22 -9.71 19.08
N GLU A 268 -4.48 -8.66 19.86
CA GLU A 268 -5.52 -8.66 20.90
C GLU A 268 -6.91 -8.32 20.35
N TYR A 269 -7.00 -7.32 19.47
CA TYR A 269 -8.29 -6.83 18.94
C TYR A 269 -8.55 -7.19 17.47
N GLY A 270 -7.56 -7.74 16.76
CA GLY A 270 -7.64 -7.99 15.32
C GLY A 270 -7.17 -6.81 14.44
N PRO A 271 -7.03 -7.03 13.12
CA PRO A 271 -6.36 -6.11 12.19
C PRO A 271 -7.23 -4.92 11.75
N HIS A 272 -7.62 -4.06 12.70
CA HIS A 272 -8.44 -2.86 12.47
C HIS A 272 -7.65 -1.68 11.89
N TRP A 273 -6.99 -1.89 10.74
CA TRP A 273 -6.09 -0.91 10.13
C TRP A 273 -6.79 0.35 9.59
N LYS A 274 -8.06 0.26 9.16
CA LYS A 274 -8.86 1.43 8.74
C LYS A 274 -9.18 2.36 9.91
N GLU A 275 -9.55 1.76 11.06
CA GLU A 275 -9.80 2.46 12.31
C GLU A 275 -8.52 3.17 12.79
N ASN A 276 -7.39 2.46 12.77
CA ASN A 276 -6.06 3.03 13.07
C ASN A 276 -5.71 4.19 12.13
N LEU A 277 -5.91 4.03 10.82
CA LEU A 277 -5.61 5.03 9.81
C LEU A 277 -6.43 6.30 10.05
N PHE A 278 -7.75 6.18 10.28
CA PHE A 278 -8.59 7.33 10.57
C PHE A 278 -8.18 8.04 11.86
N TYR A 279 -8.10 7.31 12.99
CA TYR A 279 -7.80 7.94 14.28
C TYR A 279 -6.41 8.53 14.38
N SER A 280 -5.39 7.88 13.80
CA SER A 280 -4.00 8.40 13.79
C SER A 280 -3.83 9.69 13.00
N HIS A 281 -4.74 10.04 12.09
CA HIS A 281 -4.70 11.31 11.35
C HIS A 281 -5.67 12.34 11.95
N ILE A 282 -6.94 12.01 12.18
CA ILE A 282 -7.94 12.98 12.68
C ILE A 282 -7.65 13.44 14.12
N LEU A 283 -7.28 12.54 15.04
CA LEU A 283 -7.02 12.88 16.44
C LEU A 283 -5.61 13.47 16.66
N ALA A 284 -4.75 13.42 15.65
CA ALA A 284 -3.46 14.11 15.65
C ALA A 284 -3.56 15.56 15.17
N LEU A 285 -4.62 15.95 14.44
CA LEU A 285 -4.79 17.35 13.98
C LEU A 285 -4.71 18.40 15.11
N PRO A 286 -5.32 18.20 16.30
CA PRO A 286 -5.19 19.15 17.41
C PRO A 286 -3.75 19.32 17.91
N LEU A 287 -2.88 18.31 17.77
CA LEU A 287 -1.48 18.38 18.18
C LEU A 287 -0.64 19.32 17.30
N PHE A 288 -1.15 19.71 16.13
CA PHE A 288 -0.52 20.72 15.28
C PHE A 288 -0.79 22.17 15.73
N ALA A 289 -1.71 22.41 16.67
CA ALA A 289 -2.10 23.76 17.08
C ALA A 289 -0.91 24.67 17.49
N PRO A 290 0.10 24.22 18.25
CA PRO A 290 1.27 25.05 18.59
C PRO A 290 2.11 25.47 17.38
N PHE A 291 2.08 24.69 16.29
CA PHE A 291 2.88 24.91 15.08
C PHE A 291 2.16 25.79 14.04
N PHE A 292 0.85 26.04 14.23
CA PHE A 292 0.01 26.73 13.26
C PHE A 292 0.54 28.11 12.80
N PRO A 293 1.08 28.99 13.67
CA PRO A 293 1.66 30.26 13.23
C PRO A 293 2.91 30.12 12.34
N SER A 294 3.66 29.02 12.49
CA SER A 294 4.80 28.73 11.62
C SER A 294 4.33 28.17 10.27
N MET A 295 3.45 27.17 10.31
CA MET A 295 2.88 26.54 9.11
C MET A 295 2.12 27.54 8.23
N TYR A 296 1.39 28.49 8.82
CA TYR A 296 0.68 29.52 8.07
C TYR A 296 1.64 30.46 7.31
N ARG A 297 2.74 30.90 7.95
CA ARG A 297 3.77 31.72 7.29
C ARG A 297 4.47 30.97 6.16
N GLN A 298 4.79 29.68 6.37
CA GLN A 298 5.33 28.80 5.33
C GLN A 298 4.33 28.63 4.17
N PHE A 299 3.05 28.44 4.46
CA PHE A 299 2.01 28.31 3.44
C PHE A 299 1.91 29.57 2.58
N LEU A 300 1.93 30.77 3.18
CA LEU A 300 1.94 32.03 2.44
C LEU A 300 3.18 32.17 1.54
N ARG A 301 4.37 31.76 2.00
CA ARG A 301 5.59 31.73 1.16
C ARG A 301 5.41 30.81 -0.05
N LEU A 302 4.94 29.58 0.15
CA LEU A 302 4.68 28.64 -0.96
C LEU A 302 3.56 29.14 -1.89
N ALA A 303 2.54 29.81 -1.37
CA ALA A 303 1.47 30.43 -2.15
C ALA A 303 1.94 31.67 -2.95
N SER A 304 3.00 32.36 -2.52
CA SER A 304 3.64 33.44 -3.27
C SER A 304 4.66 32.96 -4.33
N SER A 305 4.81 31.64 -4.52
CA SER A 305 5.75 31.09 -5.50
C SER A 305 5.32 31.35 -6.94
N ALA A 306 6.30 31.43 -7.85
CA ALA A 306 6.05 31.65 -9.27
C ALA A 306 5.05 30.63 -9.85
N PRO A 307 4.18 31.05 -10.79
CA PRO A 307 3.18 30.18 -11.40
C PRO A 307 3.86 29.04 -12.16
N LEU A 308 3.19 27.88 -12.21
CA LEU A 308 3.75 26.69 -12.85
C LEU A 308 3.86 26.85 -14.37
N SER A 309 5.08 27.08 -14.87
CA SER A 309 5.39 26.92 -16.30
C SER A 309 5.36 25.44 -16.65
N LEU A 310 4.30 24.98 -17.34
CA LEU A 310 4.17 23.62 -17.83
C LEU A 310 4.93 23.45 -19.16
N PRO A 311 6.09 22.76 -19.21
CA PRO A 311 6.87 22.60 -20.45
C PRO A 311 6.55 21.28 -21.17
N LEU A 312 5.68 20.44 -20.59
CA LEU A 312 5.45 19.04 -20.97
C LEU A 312 4.14 18.79 -21.73
N LEU A 313 3.27 19.80 -21.83
CA LEU A 313 2.20 19.80 -22.81
C LEU A 313 2.69 20.65 -23.97
N ASP A 314 2.78 20.07 -25.16
CA ASP A 314 3.03 20.83 -26.38
C ASP A 314 1.75 21.63 -26.69
N VAL A 315 1.69 22.84 -26.13
CA VAL A 315 0.50 23.70 -26.05
C VAL A 315 -0.06 24.05 -27.44
N GLN A 316 0.74 23.86 -28.49
CA GLN A 316 0.35 24.00 -29.90
C GLN A 316 -0.74 23.01 -30.34
N SER A 317 -0.94 21.92 -29.61
CA SER A 317 -1.93 20.86 -29.94
C SER A 317 -3.29 21.00 -29.25
N LEU A 318 -3.45 21.98 -28.35
CA LEU A 318 -4.69 22.19 -27.58
C LEU A 318 -5.49 23.38 -28.15
N PRO A 319 -6.84 23.33 -28.16
CA PRO A 319 -7.65 24.47 -28.58
C PRO A 319 -7.35 25.73 -27.76
N SER A 320 -7.22 26.88 -28.44
CA SER A 320 -6.87 28.17 -27.84
C SER A 320 -7.80 28.61 -26.69
N ASP A 321 -9.06 28.18 -26.73
CA ASP A 321 -10.08 28.46 -25.70
C ASP A 321 -9.84 27.70 -24.38
N VAL A 322 -9.10 26.60 -24.43
CA VAL A 322 -8.71 25.81 -23.25
C VAL A 322 -7.44 26.40 -22.65
N VAL A 323 -6.44 26.70 -23.49
CA VAL A 323 -5.16 27.30 -23.09
C VAL A 323 -5.37 28.66 -22.41
N SER A 324 -6.19 29.53 -23.00
CA SER A 324 -6.52 30.85 -22.43
C SER A 324 -7.21 30.77 -21.08
N LYS A 325 -8.12 29.80 -20.88
CA LYS A 325 -8.80 29.57 -19.59
C LYS A 325 -7.86 29.02 -18.52
N PHE A 326 -6.90 28.15 -18.87
CA PHE A 326 -5.90 27.69 -17.91
C PHE A 326 -4.84 28.76 -17.59
N SER A 327 -4.47 29.62 -18.55
CA SER A 327 -3.51 30.71 -18.31
C SER A 327 -4.01 31.81 -17.37
N GLN A 328 -5.34 31.94 -17.20
CA GLN A 328 -5.93 32.88 -16.23
C GLN A 328 -5.88 32.38 -14.78
N ILE A 329 -5.63 31.09 -14.53
CA ILE A 329 -5.58 30.55 -13.17
C ILE A 329 -4.14 30.61 -12.66
N TYR A 330 -3.86 31.58 -11.79
CA TYR A 330 -2.59 31.65 -11.07
C TYR A 330 -2.48 30.49 -10.07
N LEU A 331 -1.92 29.36 -10.51
CA LEU A 331 -1.51 28.25 -9.63
C LEU A 331 -0.03 28.39 -9.26
N PRO A 332 0.30 28.72 -8.00
CA PRO A 332 1.68 28.73 -7.52
C PRO A 332 2.27 27.32 -7.64
N SER A 333 3.43 27.21 -8.28
CA SER A 333 4.09 25.93 -8.57
C SER A 333 4.27 25.05 -7.31
N GLN A 334 4.59 25.68 -6.18
CA GLN A 334 4.80 24.96 -4.91
C GLN A 334 3.51 24.41 -4.31
N LEU A 335 2.35 25.04 -4.54
CA LEU A 335 1.06 24.47 -4.13
C LEU A 335 0.68 23.26 -4.99
N VAL A 336 1.06 23.24 -6.27
CA VAL A 336 0.89 22.07 -7.13
C VAL A 336 1.78 20.91 -6.67
N PHE A 337 3.04 21.17 -6.31
CA PHE A 337 3.90 20.14 -5.70
C PHE A 337 3.36 19.67 -4.34
N LEU A 338 2.84 20.57 -3.49
CA LEU A 338 2.23 20.19 -2.22
C LEU A 338 1.00 19.26 -2.42
N ALA A 339 0.12 19.60 -3.36
CA ALA A 339 -1.01 18.74 -3.73
C ALA A 339 -0.55 17.39 -4.31
N MET A 340 0.45 17.40 -5.21
CA MET A 340 1.05 16.19 -5.77
C MET A 340 1.64 15.31 -4.66
N ASN A 341 2.39 15.88 -3.72
CA ASN A 341 2.99 15.16 -2.60
C ASN A 341 1.92 14.42 -1.77
N VAL A 342 0.84 15.11 -1.41
CA VAL A 342 -0.26 14.56 -0.62
C VAL A 342 -1.02 13.45 -1.37
N LEU A 343 -1.39 13.68 -2.63
CA LEU A 343 -2.10 12.69 -3.46
C LEU A 343 -1.27 11.43 -3.69
N THR A 344 0.02 11.59 -3.97
CA THR A 344 0.96 10.49 -4.26
C THR A 344 1.32 9.70 -2.99
N GLN A 345 1.39 10.36 -1.82
CA GLN A 345 1.51 9.68 -0.54
C GLN A 345 0.30 8.76 -0.28
N TYR A 346 -0.92 9.28 -0.44
CA TYR A 346 -2.14 8.49 -0.26
C TYR A 346 -2.21 7.31 -1.25
N ALA A 347 -1.87 7.54 -2.52
CA ALA A 347 -1.77 6.48 -3.53
C ALA A 347 -0.78 5.38 -3.11
N SER A 348 0.40 5.76 -2.58
CA SER A 348 1.38 4.80 -2.08
C SER A 348 0.91 4.04 -0.84
N ILE A 349 0.30 4.72 0.15
CA ILE A 349 -0.24 4.08 1.36
C ILE A 349 -1.30 3.04 0.97
N ARG A 350 -2.21 3.41 0.07
CA ARG A 350 -3.24 2.49 -0.46
C ARG A 350 -2.61 1.32 -1.21
N GLY A 351 -1.63 1.58 -2.09
CA GLY A 351 -0.90 0.54 -2.82
C GLY A 351 -0.20 -0.47 -1.90
N VAL A 352 0.49 0.01 -0.87
CA VAL A 352 1.17 -0.85 0.12
C VAL A 352 0.18 -1.67 0.94
N ASN A 353 -0.94 -1.08 1.39
CA ASN A 353 -1.97 -1.82 2.14
C ASN A 353 -2.65 -2.89 1.27
N LEU A 354 -2.90 -2.61 -0.01
CA LEU A 354 -3.41 -3.60 -0.96
C LEU A 354 -2.40 -4.74 -1.18
N LEU A 355 -1.12 -4.42 -1.40
CA LEU A 355 -0.06 -5.43 -1.54
C LEU A 355 0.10 -6.28 -0.28
N ALA A 356 -0.02 -5.69 0.91
CA ALA A 356 0.06 -6.40 2.18
C ALA A 356 -1.16 -7.32 2.44
N ALA A 357 -2.33 -7.00 1.89
CA ALA A 357 -3.49 -7.88 1.92
C ALA A 357 -3.41 -9.02 0.89
N ALA A 358 -2.75 -8.79 -0.25
CA ALA A 358 -2.72 -9.72 -1.39
C ALA A 358 -1.43 -10.56 -1.52
N SER A 359 -0.40 -10.31 -0.71
CA SER A 359 0.91 -10.98 -0.85
C SER A 359 1.58 -11.30 0.48
N SER A 360 2.67 -12.07 0.44
CA SER A 360 3.42 -12.43 1.64
C SER A 360 4.19 -11.23 2.22
N ALA A 361 4.41 -11.22 3.54
CA ALA A 361 5.23 -10.19 4.20
C ALA A 361 6.66 -10.08 3.59
N LEU A 362 7.19 -11.18 3.06
CA LEU A 362 8.44 -11.20 2.28
C LEU A 362 8.32 -10.37 1.00
N THR A 363 7.29 -10.63 0.19
CA THR A 363 6.99 -9.90 -1.05
C THR A 363 6.84 -8.41 -0.79
N VAL A 364 6.07 -8.03 0.23
CA VAL A 364 5.91 -6.64 0.67
C VAL A 364 7.28 -6.03 1.01
N THR A 365 8.10 -6.72 1.82
CA THR A 365 9.40 -6.20 2.25
C THR A 365 10.36 -5.98 1.07
N ILE A 366 10.42 -6.93 0.13
CA ILE A 366 11.24 -6.81 -1.08
C ILE A 366 10.78 -5.62 -1.94
N VAL A 367 9.48 -5.52 -2.23
CA VAL A 367 8.92 -4.42 -3.04
C VAL A 367 9.18 -3.06 -2.37
N LEU A 368 9.02 -2.96 -1.05
CA LEU A 368 9.30 -1.74 -0.30
C LEU A 368 10.79 -1.35 -0.33
N ASN A 369 11.71 -2.32 -0.33
CA ASN A 369 13.16 -2.07 -0.44
C ASN A 369 13.53 -1.58 -1.86
N VAL A 370 13.06 -2.27 -2.90
CA VAL A 370 13.28 -1.88 -4.31
C VAL A 370 12.69 -0.50 -4.59
N ARG A 371 11.50 -0.20 -4.05
CA ARG A 371 10.87 1.13 -4.13
C ARG A 371 11.75 2.23 -3.52
N LYS A 372 12.29 2.02 -2.31
CA LYS A 372 13.19 2.98 -1.66
C LYS A 372 14.46 3.21 -2.49
N LEU A 373 15.04 2.16 -3.06
CA LEU A 373 16.20 2.25 -3.95
C LEU A 373 15.88 3.06 -5.21
N ALA A 374 14.74 2.78 -5.87
CA ALA A 374 14.28 3.54 -7.03
C ALA A 374 14.05 5.03 -6.70
N SER A 375 13.46 5.33 -5.54
CA SER A 375 13.29 6.73 -5.08
C SER A 375 14.63 7.43 -4.81
N LEU A 376 15.63 6.75 -4.27
CA LEU A 376 16.99 7.30 -4.11
C LEU A 376 17.65 7.56 -5.47
N LEU A 377 17.59 6.61 -6.40
CA LEU A 377 18.18 6.77 -7.73
C LEU A 377 17.54 7.93 -8.51
N LEU A 378 16.21 8.09 -8.43
CA LEU A 378 15.51 9.22 -9.03
C LEU A 378 15.85 10.55 -8.35
N SER A 379 16.01 10.59 -7.03
CA SER A 379 16.44 11.79 -6.30
C SER A 379 17.88 12.20 -6.67
N ILE A 380 18.78 11.24 -6.91
CA ILE A 380 20.13 11.53 -7.45
C ILE A 380 20.05 12.06 -8.88
N TRP A 381 19.30 11.37 -9.76
CA TRP A 381 19.27 11.64 -11.20
C TRP A 381 18.52 12.92 -11.57
N LEU A 382 17.29 13.13 -11.08
CA LEU A 382 16.44 14.28 -11.43
C LEU A 382 16.92 15.59 -10.80
N PHE A 383 17.42 15.52 -9.56
CA PHE A 383 17.75 16.71 -8.77
C PHE A 383 19.24 17.01 -8.66
N GLY A 384 20.09 16.16 -9.27
CA GLY A 384 21.54 16.37 -9.35
C GLY A 384 22.28 16.24 -8.02
N ASN A 385 21.73 15.48 -7.06
CA ASN A 385 22.37 15.30 -5.75
C ASN A 385 23.71 14.58 -5.88
N ARG A 386 24.81 15.29 -5.61
CA ARG A 386 26.15 14.71 -5.58
C ARG A 386 26.38 14.06 -4.22
N LEU A 387 26.28 12.73 -4.19
CA LEU A 387 26.76 11.92 -3.06
C LEU A 387 28.25 11.67 -3.22
N SER A 388 29.01 11.71 -2.13
CA SER A 388 30.41 11.31 -2.15
C SER A 388 30.55 9.81 -2.45
N PRO A 389 31.68 9.33 -2.98
CA PRO A 389 31.89 7.90 -3.24
C PRO A 389 31.69 7.02 -1.99
N GLY A 390 32.12 7.51 -0.82
CA GLY A 390 31.90 6.83 0.45
C GLY A 390 30.42 6.76 0.85
N THR A 391 29.64 7.82 0.59
CA THR A 391 28.18 7.81 0.81
C THR A 391 27.47 6.83 -0.12
N LEU A 392 27.93 6.68 -1.37
CA LEU A 392 27.41 5.67 -2.30
C LEU A 392 27.71 4.24 -1.86
N VAL A 393 28.93 3.97 -1.35
CA VAL A 393 29.29 2.66 -0.77
C VAL A 393 28.40 2.34 0.44
N GLY A 394 28.20 3.31 1.34
CA GLY A 394 27.28 3.17 2.47
C GLY A 394 25.84 2.89 2.03
N ALA A 395 25.34 3.62 1.02
CA ALA A 395 24.00 3.41 0.45
C ALA A 395 23.84 1.99 -0.13
N PHE A 396 24.79 1.53 -0.95
CA PHE A 396 24.80 0.16 -1.50
C PHE A 396 24.72 -0.88 -0.39
N LEU A 397 25.55 -0.72 0.66
CA LEU A 397 25.60 -1.61 1.80
C LEU A 397 24.26 -1.67 2.55
N VAL A 398 23.60 -0.51 2.74
CA VAL A 398 22.28 -0.43 3.37
C VAL A 398 21.19 -1.14 2.55
N PHE A 399 21.14 -0.93 1.23
CA PHE A 399 20.11 -1.56 0.40
C PHE A 399 20.31 -3.06 0.22
N PHE A 400 21.56 -3.51 0.10
CA PHE A 400 21.92 -4.93 0.07
C PHE A 400 21.55 -5.61 1.39
N ALA A 401 21.95 -5.03 2.53
CA ALA A 401 21.64 -5.56 3.85
C ALA A 401 20.13 -5.55 4.15
N GLY A 402 19.40 -4.52 3.72
CA GLY A 402 17.94 -4.46 3.81
C GLY A 402 17.25 -5.57 2.99
N GLY A 403 17.79 -5.91 1.82
CA GLY A 403 17.35 -7.06 1.03
C GLY A 403 17.59 -8.39 1.75
N LEU A 404 18.81 -8.59 2.28
CA LEU A 404 19.18 -9.78 3.05
C LEU A 404 18.31 -9.98 4.29
N TYR A 405 18.02 -8.90 5.03
CA TYR A 405 17.11 -8.91 6.18
C TYR A 405 15.69 -9.35 5.78
N GLY A 406 15.18 -8.85 4.65
CA GLY A 406 13.87 -9.21 4.13
C GLY A 406 13.74 -10.69 3.78
N LEU A 407 14.74 -11.24 3.09
CA LEU A 407 14.75 -12.65 2.64
C LEU A 407 14.54 -13.65 3.78
N ASP A 408 15.19 -13.42 4.93
CA ASP A 408 15.06 -14.33 6.07
C ASP A 408 13.81 -14.06 6.94
N GLY A 409 13.36 -12.80 7.04
CA GLY A 409 12.08 -12.47 7.68
C GLY A 409 10.87 -13.16 7.04
N GLY A 410 10.98 -13.58 5.78
CA GLY A 410 9.99 -14.38 5.07
C GLY A 410 9.90 -15.86 5.46
N ARG A 411 10.94 -16.44 6.07
CA ARG A 411 10.94 -17.83 6.52
C ARG A 411 10.11 -17.97 7.79
N LYS A 412 8.83 -18.32 7.61
CA LYS A 412 7.93 -18.68 8.73
C LYS A 412 8.62 -19.66 9.68
N LYS A 413 8.71 -19.29 10.96
CA LYS A 413 8.73 -20.29 12.04
C LYS A 413 7.49 -21.16 11.84
N GLY A 414 7.66 -22.48 11.90
CA GLY A 414 6.60 -23.46 11.60
C GLY A 414 5.36 -23.27 12.48
N PRO A 415 4.21 -23.88 12.11
CA PRO A 415 2.97 -23.73 12.87
C PRO A 415 3.20 -24.12 14.33
N GLY A 416 3.05 -23.14 15.22
CA GLY A 416 2.99 -23.41 16.65
C GLY A 416 1.84 -24.39 16.90
N ARG A 417 2.14 -25.50 17.59
CA ARG A 417 1.18 -26.54 17.95
C ARG A 417 -0.12 -25.90 18.45
N LEU A 418 -1.18 -26.04 17.66
CA LEU A 418 -2.55 -25.96 18.18
C LEU A 418 -2.66 -27.05 19.25
N ARG A 419 -2.55 -26.64 20.51
CA ARG A 419 -2.75 -27.52 21.66
C ARG A 419 -4.24 -27.80 21.71
N SER A 420 -4.65 -28.93 21.12
CA SER A 420 -6.03 -29.41 21.19
C SER A 420 -6.46 -29.45 22.66
N SER A 421 -7.39 -28.57 23.02
CA SER A 421 -8.11 -28.66 24.27
C SER A 421 -9.31 -29.57 24.04
N ASN A 422 -9.10 -30.89 24.19
CA ASN A 422 -10.20 -31.84 24.31
C ASN A 422 -10.95 -31.56 25.64
N SER A 423 -11.90 -30.63 25.63
CA SER A 423 -12.90 -30.51 26.68
C SER A 423 -14.00 -31.55 26.44
N ASN A 424 -13.70 -32.80 26.79
CA ASN A 424 -14.67 -33.89 26.75
C ASN A 424 -15.28 -34.05 28.16
N GLY A 425 -16.46 -33.49 28.36
CA GLY A 425 -17.26 -33.57 29.59
C GLY A 425 -18.71 -33.25 29.23
N LYS A 426 -19.45 -34.23 28.72
CA LYS A 426 -20.32 -35.13 29.49
C LYS A 426 -21.36 -34.40 30.33
N VAL A 427 -22.59 -34.49 29.81
CA VAL A 427 -23.88 -34.57 30.49
C VAL A 427 -23.77 -35.15 31.91
N GLY A 428 -24.47 -34.50 32.84
CA GLY A 428 -24.65 -34.86 34.25
C GLY A 428 -25.52 -33.79 34.90
#